data_AF-A0A656JPY5-F1
#
_entry.id   AF-A0A656JPY5-F1
#
_cell.length_a   1.000
_cell.length_b   1.000
_cell.length_c   1.000
_cell.angle_alpha   90.00
_cell.angle_beta   90.00
_cell.angle_gamma   90.00
#
_symmetry.space_group_name_H-M   'P 1'
#
loop_
_entity.id
_entity.type
_entity.pdbx_description
1 polymer ?
#
loop_
_entity_poly.entity_id
_entity_poly.type
_entity_poly.pdbx_seq_one_letter_code
_entity_poly.pdbx_strand_id
1 'polypeptide(L)'
;KLATQLRPEERALFDVYLMMLDDASLGSEVTNVIKTGEWAQGALRSVVSEHVKRFELMDDAYLRERASDVKDLGRRLLAYLQEERQQALVYPDNTILVSEELTPAMLGEVPEGKLVGLVSVQGSGNSHVAILARAMGIPTVMGLVDFPYSKVDGIDLVVDGYHGEVFTNPSEIMRKQFGKVVEEERQLSQGLDALRELPCVTLDGHRMPLWVNT
;
A
#
# COMPACT_ATOMS: atom_id res chain seq x y z
N LYS A 1 -10.03 8.30 4.75
CA LYS A 1 -9.27 9.52 5.15
C LYS A 1 -7.79 9.48 4.77
N LEU A 2 -7.33 8.47 3.99
CA LEU A 2 -6.05 8.55 3.27
C LEU A 2 -5.97 9.74 2.32
N ALA A 3 -7.12 10.24 1.83
CA ALA A 3 -7.18 11.44 1.02
C ALA A 3 -6.33 12.57 1.63
N THR A 4 -6.45 12.89 2.91
CA THR A 4 -5.67 13.97 3.57
C THR A 4 -4.16 13.83 3.56
N GLN A 5 -3.62 12.63 3.31
CA GLN A 5 -2.18 12.36 3.24
C GLN A 5 -1.69 12.03 1.82
N LEU A 6 -2.59 11.78 0.88
CA LEU A 6 -2.29 11.52 -0.53
C LEU A 6 -2.13 12.83 -1.30
N ARG A 7 -1.23 12.83 -2.29
CA ARG A 7 -1.02 13.97 -3.19
C ARG A 7 -2.33 14.27 -3.96
N PRO A 8 -2.58 15.53 -4.37
CA PRO A 8 -3.80 15.88 -5.11
C PRO A 8 -4.05 15.02 -6.36
N GLU A 9 -2.98 14.66 -7.05
CA GLU A 9 -3.00 13.78 -8.24
C GLU A 9 -3.48 12.35 -7.90
N GLU A 10 -3.04 11.81 -6.76
CA GLU A 10 -3.44 10.47 -6.30
C GLU A 10 -4.91 10.43 -5.87
N ARG A 11 -5.42 11.52 -5.29
CA ARG A 11 -6.87 11.63 -4.98
C ARG A 11 -7.71 11.65 -6.24
N ALA A 12 -7.32 12.45 -7.23
CA ALA A 12 -8.06 12.54 -8.48
C ALA A 12 -8.18 11.18 -9.17
N LEU A 13 -7.15 10.33 -9.04
CA LEU A 13 -7.17 8.94 -9.51
C LEU A 13 -8.21 8.08 -8.79
N PHE A 14 -8.35 8.20 -7.47
CA PHE A 14 -9.42 7.50 -6.75
C PHE A 14 -10.81 7.91 -7.24
N ASP A 15 -11.01 9.19 -7.55
CA ASP A 15 -12.27 9.67 -8.12
C ASP A 15 -12.52 9.03 -9.50
N VAL A 16 -11.48 8.88 -10.34
CA VAL A 16 -11.59 8.15 -11.61
C VAL A 16 -11.96 6.69 -11.38
N TYR A 17 -11.35 6.00 -10.41
CA TYR A 17 -11.68 4.61 -10.11
C TYR A 17 -13.13 4.45 -9.64
N LEU A 18 -13.63 5.39 -8.84
CA LEU A 18 -15.04 5.41 -8.43
C LEU A 18 -15.97 5.64 -9.62
N MET A 19 -15.61 6.54 -10.54
CA MET A 19 -16.36 6.74 -11.79
C MET A 19 -16.32 5.51 -12.71
N MET A 20 -15.21 4.77 -12.74
CA MET A 20 -15.11 3.50 -13.46
C MET A 20 -15.98 2.41 -12.83
N LEU A 21 -16.22 2.45 -11.52
CA LEU A 21 -17.11 1.51 -10.83
C LEU A 21 -18.60 1.85 -10.95
N ASP A 22 -18.94 2.99 -11.55
CA ASP A 22 -20.32 3.39 -11.73
C ASP A 22 -21.09 2.41 -12.64
N ASP A 23 -22.38 2.24 -12.37
CA ASP A 23 -23.25 1.31 -13.10
C ASP A 23 -23.37 1.73 -14.57
N ALA A 24 -23.30 3.04 -14.84
CA ALA A 24 -23.31 3.62 -16.18
C ALA A 24 -22.00 3.42 -16.98
N SER A 25 -20.90 2.98 -16.33
CA SER A 25 -19.61 2.73 -16.99
C SER A 25 -19.34 1.22 -17.06
N LEU A 26 -18.47 0.68 -16.20
CA LEU A 26 -18.05 -0.72 -16.23
C LEU A 26 -19.20 -1.69 -15.97
N GLY A 27 -20.17 -1.30 -15.13
CA GLY A 27 -21.38 -2.11 -14.88
C GLY A 27 -22.18 -2.37 -16.16
N SER A 28 -22.40 -1.33 -16.97
CA SER A 28 -23.11 -1.41 -18.23
C SER A 28 -22.35 -2.22 -19.29
N GLU A 29 -21.02 -2.04 -19.38
CA GLU A 29 -20.16 -2.79 -20.30
C GLU A 29 -20.18 -4.28 -19.99
N VAL A 30 -20.03 -4.65 -18.71
CA VAL A 30 -20.10 -6.05 -18.26
C VAL A 30 -21.49 -6.64 -18.54
N THR A 31 -22.55 -5.89 -18.23
CA THR A 31 -23.93 -6.33 -18.49
C THR A 31 -24.20 -6.55 -19.98
N ASN A 32 -23.62 -5.72 -20.86
CA ASN A 32 -23.76 -5.87 -22.31
C ASN A 32 -23.04 -7.14 -22.81
N VAL A 33 -21.87 -7.47 -22.28
CA VAL A 33 -21.18 -8.74 -22.60
C VAL A 33 -21.95 -9.94 -22.06
N ILE A 34 -22.57 -9.85 -20.87
CA ILE A 34 -23.43 -10.92 -20.36
C ILE A 34 -24.61 -11.17 -21.32
N LYS A 35 -25.22 -10.12 -21.86
CA LYS A 35 -26.32 -10.23 -22.82
C LYS A 35 -25.93 -10.93 -24.13
N THR A 36 -24.65 -11.04 -24.47
CA THR A 36 -24.19 -11.82 -25.63
C THR A 36 -24.09 -13.33 -25.35
N GLY A 37 -24.45 -13.78 -24.15
CA GLY A 37 -24.45 -15.19 -23.76
C GLY A 37 -23.25 -15.60 -22.90
N GLU A 38 -22.42 -14.65 -22.45
CA GLU A 38 -21.32 -14.95 -21.54
C GLU A 38 -21.77 -14.97 -20.08
N TRP A 39 -21.13 -15.83 -19.29
CA TRP A 39 -21.25 -15.86 -17.84
C TRP A 39 -20.61 -14.64 -17.16
N ALA A 40 -21.13 -14.24 -16.00
CA ALA A 40 -20.79 -12.97 -15.34
C ALA A 40 -19.29 -12.80 -15.05
N GLN A 41 -18.63 -13.85 -14.55
CA GLN A 41 -17.20 -13.82 -14.24
C GLN A 41 -16.34 -13.68 -15.52
N GLY A 42 -16.76 -14.37 -16.60
CA GLY A 42 -16.11 -14.28 -17.90
C GLY A 42 -16.26 -12.88 -18.52
N ALA A 43 -17.46 -12.32 -18.47
CA ALA A 43 -17.76 -10.98 -18.93
C ALA A 43 -16.93 -9.92 -18.19
N LEU A 44 -16.87 -9.98 -16.85
CA LEU A 44 -16.05 -9.09 -16.03
C LEU A 44 -14.57 -9.18 -16.43
N ARG A 45 -14.02 -10.39 -16.52
CA ARG A 45 -12.62 -10.60 -16.92
C ARG A 45 -12.33 -9.97 -18.28
N SER A 46 -13.22 -10.15 -19.26
CA SER A 46 -13.03 -9.63 -20.61
C SER A 46 -12.97 -8.11 -20.62
N VAL A 47 -13.96 -7.46 -20.00
CA VAL A 47 -14.04 -5.99 -19.90
C VAL A 47 -12.83 -5.42 -19.16
N VAL A 48 -12.51 -5.94 -17.97
CA VAL A 48 -11.34 -5.49 -17.20
C VAL A 48 -10.04 -5.66 -17.98
N SER A 49 -9.86 -6.79 -18.67
CA SER A 49 -8.65 -7.04 -19.47
C SER A 49 -8.51 -6.05 -20.63
N GLU A 50 -9.62 -5.59 -21.21
CA GLU A 50 -9.59 -4.55 -22.24
C GLU A 50 -9.16 -3.20 -21.67
N HIS A 51 -9.71 -2.80 -20.51
CA HIS A 51 -9.30 -1.57 -19.83
C HIS A 51 -7.82 -1.61 -19.43
N VAL A 52 -7.35 -2.71 -18.83
CA VAL A 52 -5.92 -2.89 -18.48
C VAL A 52 -5.04 -2.71 -19.71
N LYS A 53 -5.36 -3.35 -20.84
CA LYS A 53 -4.60 -3.18 -22.08
C LYS A 53 -4.59 -1.73 -22.58
N ARG A 54 -5.72 -1.02 -22.48
CA ARG A 54 -5.80 0.40 -22.87
C ARG A 54 -4.85 1.25 -22.02
N PHE A 55 -4.78 1.02 -20.70
CA PHE A 55 -3.84 1.71 -19.81
C PHE A 55 -2.39 1.35 -20.13
N GLU A 56 -2.07 0.08 -20.38
CA GLU A 56 -0.72 -0.37 -20.76
C GLU A 56 -0.23 0.23 -22.08
N LEU A 57 -1.15 0.56 -23.00
CA LEU A 57 -0.85 1.18 -24.30
C LEU A 57 -0.77 2.72 -24.27
N MET A 58 -1.00 3.37 -23.13
CA MET A 58 -0.92 4.83 -23.04
C MET A 58 0.54 5.32 -23.15
N ASP A 59 0.75 6.48 -23.76
CA ASP A 59 2.09 7.08 -23.93
C ASP A 59 2.67 7.60 -22.60
N ASP A 60 1.79 8.02 -21.68
CA ASP A 60 2.18 8.50 -20.36
C ASP A 60 2.64 7.34 -19.45
N ALA A 61 3.90 7.37 -19.01
CA ALA A 61 4.47 6.38 -18.12
C ALA A 61 3.74 6.27 -16.79
N TYR A 62 3.26 7.40 -16.25
CA TYR A 62 2.51 7.44 -15.01
C TYR A 62 1.18 6.70 -15.17
N LEU A 63 0.46 6.90 -16.29
CA LEU A 63 -0.81 6.22 -16.54
C LEU A 63 -0.60 4.72 -16.81
N ARG A 64 0.48 4.32 -17.50
CA ARG A 64 0.81 2.90 -17.69
C ARG A 64 1.00 2.16 -16.37
N GLU A 65 1.66 2.79 -15.40
CA GLU A 65 1.82 2.20 -14.06
C GLU A 65 0.47 1.95 -13.35
N ARG A 66 -0.59 2.67 -13.72
CA ARG A 66 -1.94 2.51 -13.13
C ARG A 66 -2.75 1.35 -13.72
N ALA A 67 -2.22 0.64 -14.71
CA ALA A 67 -2.88 -0.55 -15.24
C ALA A 67 -3.03 -1.66 -14.17
N SER A 68 -2.08 -1.77 -13.24
CA SER A 68 -2.14 -2.71 -12.12
C SER A 68 -3.29 -2.39 -11.16
N ASP A 69 -3.55 -1.10 -10.91
CA ASP A 69 -4.66 -0.63 -10.07
C ASP A 69 -6.02 -1.02 -10.67
N VAL A 70 -6.22 -0.90 -12.00
CA VAL A 70 -7.44 -1.35 -12.71
C VAL A 70 -7.59 -2.87 -12.65
N LYS A 71 -6.49 -3.60 -12.78
CA LYS A 71 -6.46 -5.06 -12.65
C LYS A 71 -6.87 -5.50 -11.24
N ASP A 72 -6.40 -4.80 -10.22
CA ASP A 72 -6.75 -5.04 -8.82
C ASP A 72 -8.24 -4.78 -8.55
N LEU A 73 -8.77 -3.68 -9.09
CA LEU A 73 -10.20 -3.35 -9.04
C LEU A 73 -11.06 -4.50 -9.59
N GLY A 74 -10.69 -5.02 -10.75
CA GLY A 74 -11.38 -6.15 -11.37
C GLY A 74 -11.29 -7.44 -10.57
N ARG A 75 -10.15 -7.71 -9.91
CA ARG A 75 -10.01 -8.87 -8.99
C ARG A 75 -10.95 -8.74 -7.79
N ARG A 76 -11.06 -7.54 -7.20
CA ARG A 76 -11.97 -7.29 -6.07
C ARG A 76 -13.42 -7.49 -6.48
N LEU A 77 -13.84 -6.95 -7.63
CA LEU A 77 -15.18 -7.19 -8.19
C LEU A 77 -15.46 -8.68 -8.43
N LEU A 78 -14.47 -9.41 -8.96
CA LEU A 78 -14.59 -10.85 -9.19
C LEU A 78 -14.79 -11.60 -7.87
N ALA A 79 -14.06 -11.22 -6.82
CA ALA A 79 -14.24 -11.80 -5.48
C ALA A 79 -15.65 -11.52 -4.92
N TYR A 80 -16.18 -10.30 -5.09
CA TYR A 80 -17.56 -9.98 -4.73
C TYR A 80 -18.59 -10.84 -5.49
N LEU A 81 -18.37 -11.09 -6.78
CA LEU A 81 -19.27 -11.92 -7.61
C LEU A 81 -19.25 -13.41 -7.24
N GLN A 82 -18.15 -13.92 -6.70
CA GLN A 82 -17.99 -15.35 -6.44
C GLN A 82 -18.61 -15.81 -5.11
N GLU A 83 -19.29 -14.93 -4.36
CA GLU A 83 -19.78 -15.22 -3.00
C GLU A 83 -18.70 -15.92 -2.15
N GLU A 84 -17.42 -15.58 -2.35
CA GLU A 84 -16.47 -15.81 -1.30
C GLU A 84 -17.03 -15.03 -0.12
N ARG A 85 -17.44 -15.75 0.93
CA ARG A 85 -17.73 -15.16 2.22
C ARG A 85 -16.52 -14.28 2.51
N GLN A 86 -16.66 -12.99 2.27
CA GLN A 86 -15.84 -11.98 2.87
C GLN A 86 -16.14 -12.13 4.34
N GLN A 87 -15.45 -13.07 4.99
CA GLN A 87 -15.18 -12.94 6.40
C GLN A 87 -14.62 -11.53 6.48
N ALA A 88 -15.34 -10.64 7.14
CA ALA A 88 -14.88 -9.27 7.32
C ALA A 88 -13.43 -9.37 7.77
N LEU A 89 -12.50 -8.89 6.95
CA LEU A 89 -11.08 -8.96 7.24
C LEU A 89 -10.87 -8.26 8.58
N VAL A 90 -10.63 -9.05 9.62
CA VAL A 90 -10.42 -8.53 10.96
C VAL A 90 -8.93 -8.23 11.06
N TYR A 91 -8.58 -6.95 10.92
CA TYR A 91 -7.22 -6.49 11.14
C TYR A 91 -6.94 -6.46 12.65
N PRO A 92 -6.02 -7.30 13.17
CA PRO A 92 -5.59 -7.23 14.56
C PRO A 92 -4.83 -5.94 14.83
N ASP A 93 -4.64 -5.60 16.11
CA ASP A 93 -3.72 -4.52 16.46
C ASP A 93 -2.29 -4.91 16.06
N ASN A 94 -1.47 -3.92 15.69
CA ASN A 94 -0.12 -4.16 15.17
C ASN A 94 -0.10 -5.07 13.91
N THR A 95 -1.01 -4.82 12.97
CA THR A 95 -1.07 -5.50 11.67
C THR A 95 0.17 -5.19 10.84
N ILE A 96 0.79 -6.25 10.31
CA ILE A 96 1.79 -6.18 9.24
C ILE A 96 1.12 -6.68 7.96
N LEU A 97 1.05 -5.85 6.92
CA LEU A 97 0.43 -6.23 5.66
C LEU A 97 1.48 -6.84 4.74
N VAL A 98 1.22 -8.06 4.27
CA VAL A 98 2.12 -8.84 3.42
C VAL A 98 1.40 -9.15 2.11
N SER A 99 2.01 -8.82 0.98
CA SER A 99 1.48 -9.13 -0.35
C SER A 99 2.59 -9.50 -1.33
N GLU A 100 2.21 -10.11 -2.45
CA GLU A 100 3.09 -10.22 -3.59
C GLU A 100 3.42 -8.83 -4.16
N GLU A 101 2.40 -7.99 -4.30
CA GLU A 101 2.49 -6.59 -4.74
C GLU A 101 1.56 -5.76 -3.86
N LEU A 102 2.09 -4.71 -3.25
CA LEU A 102 1.31 -3.77 -2.44
C LEU A 102 0.75 -2.66 -3.32
N THR A 103 -0.52 -2.30 -3.11
CA THR A 103 -1.16 -1.14 -3.75
C THR A 103 -1.60 -0.10 -2.72
N PRO A 104 -1.71 1.19 -3.07
CA PRO A 104 -2.23 2.22 -2.14
C PRO A 104 -3.63 1.90 -1.61
N ALA A 105 -4.45 1.19 -2.40
CA ALA A 105 -5.78 0.76 -1.98
C ALA A 105 -5.71 -0.21 -0.79
N MET A 106 -4.80 -1.19 -0.82
CA MET A 106 -4.60 -2.16 0.27
C MET A 106 -4.21 -1.49 1.58
N LEU A 107 -3.32 -0.49 1.53
CA LEU A 107 -2.94 0.29 2.72
C LEU A 107 -4.15 0.99 3.34
N GLY A 108 -5.12 1.40 2.51
CA GLY A 108 -6.34 2.06 2.95
C GLY A 108 -7.45 1.17 3.47
N GLU A 109 -7.34 -0.16 3.31
CA GLU A 109 -8.26 -1.11 3.92
C GLU A 109 -7.99 -1.28 5.42
N VAL A 110 -6.74 -1.13 5.85
CA VAL A 110 -6.34 -1.32 7.24
C VAL A 110 -6.82 -0.13 8.09
N PRO A 111 -7.52 -0.38 9.21
CA PRO A 111 -7.95 0.69 10.11
C PRO A 111 -6.78 1.52 10.64
N GLU A 112 -7.04 2.82 10.83
CA GLU A 112 -6.06 3.78 11.34
C GLU A 112 -5.48 3.33 12.70
N GLY A 113 -4.17 3.46 12.86
CA GLY A 113 -3.45 3.07 14.07
C GLY A 113 -3.16 1.57 14.20
N LYS A 114 -3.67 0.72 13.30
CA LYS A 114 -3.39 -0.72 13.34
C LYS A 114 -2.22 -1.14 12.47
N LEU A 115 -1.98 -0.45 11.36
CA LEU A 115 -0.89 -0.78 10.44
C LEU A 115 0.47 -0.37 11.02
N VAL A 116 1.36 -1.34 11.24
CA VAL A 116 2.70 -1.12 11.82
C VAL A 116 3.85 -1.61 10.93
N GLY A 117 3.56 -2.29 9.82
CA GLY A 117 4.59 -2.74 8.89
C GLY A 117 4.04 -3.17 7.55
N LEU A 118 4.91 -3.14 6.54
CA LEU A 118 4.59 -3.53 5.16
C LEU A 118 5.68 -4.44 4.59
N VAL A 119 5.26 -5.50 3.91
CA VAL A 119 6.14 -6.46 3.26
C VAL A 119 5.62 -6.75 1.86
N SER A 120 6.49 -6.61 0.86
CA SER A 120 6.17 -6.91 -0.54
C SER A 120 7.24 -7.81 -1.17
N VAL A 121 6.81 -8.86 -1.87
CA VAL A 121 7.71 -9.73 -2.64
C VAL A 121 8.22 -9.02 -3.89
N GLN A 122 7.36 -8.25 -4.54
CA GLN A 122 7.67 -7.44 -5.70
C GLN A 122 7.82 -5.96 -5.34
N GLY A 123 8.33 -5.18 -6.28
CA GLY A 123 8.53 -3.74 -6.14
C GLY A 123 9.95 -3.36 -5.71
N SER A 124 10.13 -2.08 -5.41
CA SER A 124 11.42 -1.52 -5.00
C SER A 124 11.23 -0.42 -3.96
N GLY A 125 12.31 -0.03 -3.27
CA GLY A 125 12.30 1.07 -2.30
C GLY A 125 11.92 2.44 -2.88
N ASN A 126 11.89 2.58 -4.22
CA ASN A 126 11.46 3.80 -4.91
C ASN A 126 10.02 3.70 -5.46
N SER A 127 9.32 2.60 -5.22
CA SER A 127 7.93 2.45 -5.65
C SER A 127 7.03 3.47 -4.94
N HIS A 128 5.93 3.84 -5.60
CA HIS A 128 4.91 4.74 -5.05
C HIS A 128 4.45 4.32 -3.64
N VAL A 129 4.27 3.02 -3.41
CA VAL A 129 3.88 2.50 -2.09
C VAL A 129 5.01 2.59 -1.07
N ALA A 130 6.27 2.33 -1.46
CA ALA A 130 7.41 2.49 -0.55
C ALA A 130 7.59 3.95 -0.11
N ILE A 131 7.39 4.90 -1.03
CA ILE A 131 7.42 6.34 -0.73
C ILE A 131 6.29 6.72 0.23
N LEU A 132 5.07 6.26 -0.05
CA LEU A 132 3.90 6.52 0.80
C LEU A 132 4.10 5.96 2.22
N ALA A 133 4.55 4.71 2.32
CA ALA A 133 4.82 4.08 3.60
C ALA A 133 5.90 4.80 4.41
N ARG A 134 6.96 5.27 3.75
CA ARG A 134 7.99 6.10 4.36
C ARG A 134 7.43 7.42 4.88
N ALA A 135 6.55 8.07 4.12
CA ALA A 135 5.87 9.29 4.56
C ALA A 135 4.94 9.04 5.76
N MET A 136 4.36 7.83 5.87
CA MET A 136 3.57 7.39 7.02
C MET A 136 4.42 6.97 8.23
N GLY A 137 5.75 6.89 8.10
CA GLY A 137 6.66 6.43 9.15
C GLY A 137 6.56 4.93 9.43
N ILE A 138 6.06 4.14 8.46
CA ILE A 138 5.83 2.71 8.62
C ILE A 138 7.03 1.91 8.09
N PRO A 139 7.67 1.05 8.90
CA PRO A 139 8.72 0.15 8.46
C PRO A 139 8.26 -0.70 7.28
N THR A 140 9.02 -0.67 6.18
CA THR A 140 8.63 -1.29 4.93
C THR A 140 9.80 -2.03 4.29
N VAL A 141 9.57 -3.28 3.89
CA VAL A 141 10.53 -4.07 3.13
C VAL A 141 9.90 -4.49 1.80
N MET A 142 10.58 -4.17 0.70
CA MET A 142 10.13 -4.45 -0.67
C MET A 142 11.13 -5.36 -1.36
N GLY A 143 10.68 -6.16 -2.33
CA GLY A 143 11.56 -6.97 -3.17
C GLY A 143 12.08 -8.24 -2.48
N LEU A 144 11.32 -8.78 -1.52
CA LEU A 144 11.66 -10.03 -0.83
C LEU A 144 11.38 -11.25 -1.70
N VAL A 145 12.29 -11.51 -2.64
CA VAL A 145 12.24 -12.69 -3.52
C VAL A 145 12.17 -13.97 -2.68
N ASP A 146 11.32 -14.91 -3.10
CA ASP A 146 11.08 -16.20 -2.44
C ASP A 146 10.48 -16.14 -1.02
N PHE A 147 9.99 -14.99 -0.57
CA PHE A 147 9.27 -14.90 0.69
C PHE A 147 7.89 -15.57 0.58
N PRO A 148 7.52 -16.52 1.49
CA PRO A 148 6.29 -17.29 1.39
C PRO A 148 5.08 -16.48 1.87
N TYR A 149 4.75 -15.40 1.18
CA TYR A 149 3.71 -14.43 1.55
C TYR A 149 2.32 -15.06 1.79
N SER A 150 2.01 -16.16 1.11
CA SER A 150 0.73 -16.88 1.26
C SER A 150 0.63 -17.74 2.53
N LYS A 151 1.72 -17.89 3.29
CA LYS A 151 1.80 -18.77 4.47
C LYS A 151 2.03 -18.03 5.79
N VAL A 152 2.10 -16.70 5.76
CA VAL A 152 2.43 -15.90 6.94
C VAL A 152 1.23 -15.28 7.63
N ASP A 153 0.02 -15.51 7.10
CA ASP A 153 -1.20 -15.03 7.73
C ASP A 153 -1.37 -15.63 9.14
N GLY A 154 -1.69 -14.77 10.10
CA GLY A 154 -1.83 -15.12 11.52
C GLY A 154 -0.52 -15.47 12.25
N ILE A 155 0.65 -15.29 11.62
CA ILE A 155 1.96 -15.53 12.24
C ILE A 155 2.59 -14.20 12.65
N ASP A 156 3.26 -14.19 13.81
CA ASP A 156 4.03 -13.03 14.25
C ASP A 156 5.25 -12.79 13.34
N LEU A 157 5.45 -11.53 12.97
CA LEU A 157 6.55 -11.08 12.11
C LEU A 157 7.30 -9.93 12.79
N VAL A 158 8.60 -9.84 12.52
CA VAL A 158 9.39 -8.62 12.75
C VAL A 158 9.85 -8.10 11.39
N VAL A 159 9.61 -6.81 11.16
CA VAL A 159 10.00 -6.11 9.93
C VAL A 159 11.13 -5.15 10.28
N ASP A 160 12.34 -5.42 9.79
CA ASP A 160 13.49 -4.54 9.91
C ASP A 160 13.65 -3.72 8.63
N GLY A 161 13.12 -2.49 8.65
CA GLY A 161 13.23 -1.55 7.54
C GLY A 161 14.63 -0.96 7.33
N TYR A 162 15.56 -1.09 8.29
CA TYR A 162 16.94 -0.59 8.14
C TYR A 162 17.79 -1.56 7.34
N HIS A 163 17.69 -2.86 7.65
CA HIS A 163 18.47 -3.91 6.99
C HIS A 163 17.71 -4.55 5.82
N GLY A 164 16.41 -4.29 5.68
CA GLY A 164 15.58 -4.90 4.64
C GLY A 164 15.28 -6.37 4.94
N GLU A 165 15.19 -6.74 6.21
CA GLU A 165 15.02 -8.13 6.65
C GLU A 165 13.64 -8.34 7.29
N VAL A 166 13.09 -9.54 7.12
CA VAL A 166 11.83 -9.95 7.73
C VAL A 166 12.03 -11.28 8.44
N PHE A 167 11.70 -11.31 9.72
CA PHE A 167 11.81 -12.50 10.57
C PHE A 167 10.44 -13.09 10.84
N THR A 168 10.23 -14.35 10.45
CA THR A 168 9.01 -15.09 10.70
C THR A 168 9.07 -15.82 12.03
N ASN A 169 7.96 -15.83 12.77
CA ASN A 169 7.84 -16.49 14.08
C ASN A 169 9.03 -16.19 15.02
N PRO A 170 9.31 -14.91 15.32
CA PRO A 170 10.49 -14.51 16.07
C PRO A 170 10.42 -15.02 17.51
N SER A 171 11.58 -15.49 18.00
CA SER A 171 11.73 -15.90 19.40
C SER A 171 11.46 -14.75 20.38
N GLU A 172 11.11 -15.04 21.63
CA GLU A 172 10.92 -14.00 22.65
C GLU A 172 12.15 -13.11 22.84
N ILE A 173 13.36 -13.67 22.71
CA ILE A 173 14.61 -12.92 22.83
C ILE A 173 14.68 -11.87 21.72
N MET A 174 14.42 -12.30 20.48
CA MET A 174 14.40 -11.42 19.32
C MET A 174 13.33 -10.33 19.46
N ARG A 175 12.11 -10.68 19.90
CA ARG A 175 11.04 -9.71 20.17
C ARG A 175 11.46 -8.65 21.19
N LYS A 176 12.12 -9.06 22.28
CA LYS A 176 12.63 -8.13 23.29
C LYS A 176 13.74 -7.22 22.75
N GLN A 177 14.62 -7.74 21.90
CA GLN A 177 15.69 -6.94 21.29
C GLN A 177 15.11 -5.89 20.34
N PHE A 178 14.27 -6.28 19.38
CA PHE A 178 13.63 -5.34 18.47
C PHE A 178 12.67 -4.40 19.18
N GLY A 179 11.99 -4.85 20.24
CA GLY A 179 11.16 -3.98 21.08
C GLY A 179 11.95 -2.84 21.72
N LYS A 180 13.22 -3.05 22.09
CA LYS A 180 14.10 -1.97 22.58
C LYS A 180 14.46 -0.99 21.46
N VAL A 181 14.79 -1.51 20.28
CA VAL A 181 15.11 -0.67 19.10
C VAL A 181 13.94 0.25 18.75
N VAL A 182 12.71 -0.29 18.75
CA VAL A 182 11.49 0.50 18.48
C VAL A 182 11.29 1.59 19.53
N GLU A 183 11.53 1.30 20.80
CA GLU A 183 11.39 2.29 21.88
C GLU A 183 12.48 3.36 21.84
N GLU A 184 13.72 2.98 21.53
CA GLU A 184 14.83 3.93 21.32
C GLU A 184 14.52 4.88 20.16
N GLU A 185 14.02 4.37 19.04
CA GLU A 185 13.65 5.19 17.88
C GLU A 185 12.48 6.13 18.20
N ARG A 186 11.50 5.65 18.98
CA ARG A 186 10.39 6.48 19.45
C ARG A 186 10.87 7.63 20.32
N GLN A 187 11.81 7.38 21.24
CA GLN A 187 12.39 8.41 22.10
C GLN A 187 13.23 9.41 21.29
N LEU A 188 13.99 8.92 20.32
CA LEU A 188 14.75 9.77 19.41
C LEU A 188 13.82 10.70 18.62
N SER A 189 12.77 10.15 18.01
CA SER A 189 11.77 10.91 17.25
C SER A 189 11.10 11.99 18.10
N GLN A 190 10.70 11.67 19.34
CA GLN A 190 10.15 12.65 20.28
C GLN A 190 11.16 13.74 20.66
N GLY A 191 12.44 13.40 20.79
CA GLY A 191 13.51 14.36 21.04
C GLY A 191 13.73 15.32 19.85
N LEU A 192 13.62 14.80 18.63
CA LEU A 192 13.74 15.60 17.40
C LEU A 192 12.58 16.58 17.22
N ASP A 193 11.36 16.22 17.65
CA ASP A 193 10.20 17.13 17.61
C ASP A 193 10.44 18.42 18.39
N ALA A 194 11.21 18.37 19.49
CA ALA A 194 11.58 19.55 20.25
C ALA A 194 12.51 20.52 19.47
N LEU A 195 13.23 20.01 18.46
CA LEU A 195 14.12 20.80 17.61
C LEU A 195 13.37 21.55 16.51
N ARG A 196 12.10 21.22 16.23
CA ARG A 196 11.30 21.77 15.13
C ARG A 196 11.23 23.29 15.14
N GLU A 197 11.10 23.89 16.32
CA GLU A 197 10.96 25.35 16.50
C GLU A 197 12.30 26.05 16.75
N LEU A 198 13.40 25.30 16.87
CA LEU A 198 14.72 25.87 17.13
C LEU A 198 15.32 26.47 15.85
N PRO A 199 16.08 27.57 15.96
CA PRO A 199 16.79 28.12 14.82
C PRO A 199 17.90 27.15 14.38
N CYS A 200 18.00 26.91 13.07
CA CYS A 200 19.07 26.13 12.48
C CYS A 200 20.43 26.87 12.58
N VAL A 201 21.13 26.68 13.69
CA VAL A 201 22.42 27.32 14.01
C VAL A 201 23.42 26.25 14.43
N THR A 202 24.61 26.29 13.86
CA THR A 202 25.72 25.38 14.20
C THR A 202 26.31 25.70 15.58
N LEU A 203 27.11 24.78 16.14
CA LEU A 203 27.72 24.96 17.47
C LEU A 203 28.68 26.16 17.55
N ASP A 204 29.22 26.60 16.42
CA ASP A 204 30.08 27.79 16.26
C ASP A 204 29.30 29.06 15.85
N GLY A 205 27.97 29.02 15.87
CA GLY A 205 27.09 30.19 15.72
C GLY A 205 26.69 30.55 14.29
N HIS A 206 27.00 29.72 13.29
CA HIS A 206 26.59 29.98 11.91
C HIS A 206 25.14 29.56 11.68
N ARG A 207 24.29 30.51 11.25
CA ARG A 207 22.91 30.21 10.88
C ARG A 207 22.81 29.68 9.45
N MET A 208 22.09 28.58 9.24
CA MET A 208 21.83 28.02 7.91
C MET A 208 20.33 27.84 7.71
N PRO A 209 19.76 28.21 6.56
CA PRO A 209 18.33 27.99 6.32
C PRO A 209 18.06 26.54 5.91
N LEU A 210 17.06 25.91 6.53
CA LEU A 210 16.55 24.59 6.17
C LEU A 210 15.22 24.77 5.43
N TRP A 211 15.13 24.25 4.21
CA TRP A 211 13.94 24.36 3.36
C TRP A 211 13.43 22.96 3.01
N VAL A 212 12.14 22.87 2.71
CA VAL A 212 11.50 21.67 2.17
C VAL A 212 11.31 21.86 0.66
N ASN A 213 11.70 20.86 -0.12
CA ASN A 213 11.32 20.81 -1.53
C ASN A 213 9.85 20.40 -1.60
N THR A 214 8.96 21.38 -1.83
CA THR A 214 7.55 21.16 -2.16
C THR A 214 7.34 20.90 -3.63
#